data_AF-A0A7X9HAE7-F1
#
_entry.id   AF-A0A7X9HAE7-F1
#
_cell.length_a   1.000
_cell.length_b   1.000
_cell.length_c   1.000
_cell.angle_alpha   90.00
_cell.angle_beta   90.00
_cell.angle_gamma   90.00
#
_symmetry.space_group_name_H-M   'P 1'
#
loop_
_entity.id
_entity.type
_entity.pdbx_description
1 polymer ?
#
loop_
_entity_poly.entity_id
_entity_poly.type
_entity_poly.pdbx_seq_one_letter_code
_entity_poly.pdbx_strand_id
1 'polypeptide(L)'
;SILKSIILESIIITAIFGYIGLFMGIGLTELVNFFMEMSANAAQSVDGVPTMSVFKNPTVNVGYAVFATVLLIVSGVIAGYLPARKAVKIKPIEAMRQE
;
A
#
# COMPACT_ATOMS: atom_id res chain seq x y z
N SER A 1 -7.85 24.17 -14.37
CA SER A 1 -7.91 24.57 -12.95
C SER A 1 -6.79 23.86 -12.21
N ILE A 2 -5.91 24.62 -11.57
CA ILE A 2 -4.70 24.12 -10.89
C ILE A 2 -5.06 23.09 -9.81
N LEU A 3 -6.19 23.29 -9.10
CA LEU A 3 -6.69 22.35 -8.10
C LEU A 3 -6.92 20.94 -8.66
N LYS A 4 -7.57 20.84 -9.82
CA LYS A 4 -7.86 19.54 -10.46
C LYS A 4 -6.57 18.83 -10.90
N SER A 5 -5.58 19.59 -11.37
CA SER A 5 -4.28 19.05 -11.77
C SER A 5 -3.55 18.43 -10.59
N ILE A 6 -3.46 19.15 -9.46
CA ILE A 6 -2.78 18.68 -8.24
C ILE A 6 -3.47 17.44 -7.67
N ILE A 7 -4.81 17.44 -7.61
CA ILE A 7 -5.58 16.29 -7.11
C ILE A 7 -5.38 15.07 -8.01
N LEU A 8 -5.39 15.25 -9.33
CA LEU A 8 -5.20 14.15 -10.27
C LEU A 8 -3.80 13.54 -10.14
N GLU A 9 -2.76 14.38 -10.07
CA GLU A 9 -1.38 13.95 -9.86
C GLU A 9 -1.21 13.19 -8.54
N SER A 10 -1.80 13.70 -7.46
CA SER A 10 -1.79 13.03 -6.15
C SER A 10 -2.45 11.65 -6.21
N ILE A 11 -3.58 11.51 -6.92
CA ILE A 11 -4.24 10.21 -7.10
C ILE A 11 -3.38 9.26 -7.93
N ILE A 12 -2.79 9.74 -9.04
CA ILE A 12 -1.93 8.92 -9.91
C ILE A 12 -0.72 8.39 -9.14
N ILE A 13 -0.01 9.26 -8.42
CA ILE A 13 1.14 8.87 -7.60
C ILE A 13 0.72 7.86 -6.54
N THR A 14 -0.37 8.13 -5.82
CA THR A 14 -0.92 7.23 -4.79
C THR A 14 -1.26 5.86 -5.38
N ALA A 15 -1.87 5.80 -6.56
CA ALA A 15 -2.24 4.55 -7.22
C ALA A 15 -1.00 3.75 -7.68
N ILE A 16 0.00 4.41 -8.26
CA ILE A 16 1.24 3.77 -8.71
C ILE A 16 1.99 3.15 -7.51
N PHE A 17 2.24 3.94 -6.47
CA PHE A 17 2.92 3.45 -5.27
C PHE A 17 2.09 2.41 -4.51
N GLY A 18 0.76 2.56 -4.48
CA GLY A 18 -0.15 1.57 -3.91
C GLY A 18 -0.09 0.23 -4.63
N TYR A 19 -0.07 0.22 -5.96
CA TYR A 19 0.04 -0.99 -6.76
C TYR A 19 1.40 -1.68 -6.58
N ILE A 20 2.50 -0.91 -6.62
CA ILE A 20 3.85 -1.44 -6.37
C ILE A 20 3.93 -2.03 -4.97
N GLY A 21 3.42 -1.35 -3.95
CA GLY A 21 3.40 -1.83 -2.58
C GLY A 21 2.58 -3.11 -2.41
N LEU A 22 1.43 -3.21 -3.08
CA LEU A 22 0.61 -4.42 -3.07
C LEU A 22 1.33 -5.59 -3.76
N PHE A 23 1.95 -5.37 -4.91
CA PHE A 23 2.72 -6.39 -5.62
C PHE A 23 3.91 -6.89 -4.78
N MET A 24 4.64 -5.95 -4.17
CA MET A 24 5.77 -6.27 -3.29
C MET A 24 5.32 -6.97 -2.01
N GLY A 25 4.18 -6.58 -1.43
CA GLY A 25 3.62 -7.21 -0.23
C GLY A 25 3.16 -8.65 -0.47
N ILE A 26 2.53 -8.92 -1.61
CA ILE A 26 2.20 -10.29 -2.03
C ILE A 26 3.49 -11.08 -2.26
N GLY A 27 4.47 -10.50 -2.97
CA GLY A 27 5.76 -11.16 -3.21
C GLY A 27 6.54 -11.49 -1.93
N LEU A 28 6.52 -10.60 -0.94
CA LEU A 28 7.08 -10.85 0.39
C LEU A 28 6.37 -11.99 1.10
N THR A 29 5.04 -12.03 1.02
CA THR A 29 4.24 -13.09 1.63
C THR A 29 4.54 -14.44 1.00
N GLU A 30 4.71 -14.49 -0.32
CA GLU A 30 5.11 -15.69 -1.07
C GLU A 30 6.54 -16.14 -0.71
N LEU A 31 7.48 -15.20 -0.58
CA LEU A 31 8.84 -15.52 -0.11
C LEU A 31 8.83 -16.12 1.29
N VAL A 32 8.06 -15.53 2.21
CA VAL A 32 7.90 -16.08 3.56
C VAL A 32 7.28 -17.47 3.51
N ASN A 33 6.29 -17.70 2.65
CA ASN A 33 5.72 -19.03 2.43
C ASN A 33 6.78 -20.03 1.95
N PHE A 34 7.60 -19.67 0.96
CA PHE A 34 8.68 -20.51 0.43
C PHE A 34 9.71 -20.88 1.50
N PHE A 35 10.18 -19.92 2.30
CA PHE A 35 11.13 -20.19 3.39
C PHE A 35 10.52 -21.08 4.48
N MET A 36 9.24 -20.88 4.78
CA MET A 36 8.53 -21.63 5.79
C MET A 36 8.20 -23.06 5.35
N GLU A 37 7.85 -23.27 4.08
CA GLU A 37 7.71 -24.61 3.49
C GLU A 37 9.07 -25.33 3.45
N MET A 38 10.15 -24.64 3.10
CA MET A 38 11.51 -25.19 3.14
C MET A 38 11.93 -25.58 4.56
N SER A 39 11.56 -24.78 5.58
CA SER A 39 11.79 -25.10 6.99
C SER A 39 10.86 -26.20 7.52
N ALA A 40 9.62 -26.29 7.03
CA ALA A 40 8.65 -27.31 7.43
C ALA A 40 9.01 -28.69 6.86
N ASN A 41 9.61 -28.76 5.66
CA ASN A 41 10.17 -29.99 5.09
C ASN A 41 11.35 -30.55 5.91
N ALA A 42 12.05 -29.72 6.69
CA ALA A 42 13.07 -30.17 7.64
C ALA A 42 12.48 -30.62 9.01
N ALA A 43 11.23 -30.27 9.30
CA ALA A 43 10.53 -30.62 10.54
C ALA A 43 9.60 -31.85 10.40
N GLN A 44 9.48 -32.43 9.20
CA GLN A 44 8.64 -33.62 8.95
C GLN A 44 9.22 -34.95 9.49
N SER A 45 10.31 -34.93 10.26
CA SER A 45 10.97 -36.15 10.76
C SER A 45 11.05 -36.27 12.28
N VAL A 46 10.15 -35.66 13.05
CA VAL A 46 10.06 -35.96 14.50
C VAL A 46 8.62 -36.08 14.97
N ASP A 47 8.15 -37.32 14.99
CA ASP A 47 7.41 -37.93 16.10
C ASP A 47 6.07 -37.31 16.52
N GLY A 48 4.99 -37.65 15.80
CA GLY A 48 3.67 -37.97 16.39
C GLY A 48 2.90 -36.92 17.21
N VAL A 49 3.37 -35.67 17.34
CA VAL A 49 2.68 -34.62 18.12
C VAL A 49 2.06 -33.58 17.18
N PRO A 50 0.76 -33.24 17.30
CA PRO A 50 0.12 -32.22 16.47
C PRO A 50 0.54 -30.83 16.95
N THR A 51 1.77 -30.44 16.69
CA THR A 51 2.26 -29.08 16.94
C THR A 51 1.66 -28.16 15.88
N MET A 52 0.51 -27.59 16.23
CA MET A 52 -0.05 -26.33 15.71
C MET A 52 0.37 -25.97 14.27
N SER A 53 -0.48 -26.36 13.31
CA SER A 53 -0.47 -25.89 11.92
C SER A 53 -0.82 -24.40 11.77
N VAL A 54 -0.44 -23.56 12.75
CA VAL A 54 -0.77 -22.13 12.84
C VAL A 54 -0.08 -21.31 11.74
N PHE A 55 0.92 -21.89 11.08
CA PHE A 55 1.68 -21.25 10.01
C PHE A 55 1.53 -21.96 8.65
N LYS A 56 0.36 -22.54 8.36
CA LYS A 56 0.10 -23.13 7.05
C LYS A 56 -0.45 -22.06 6.10
N ASN A 57 0.39 -21.63 5.16
CA ASN A 57 0.06 -20.77 4.02
C ASN A 57 -0.31 -19.32 4.43
N PRO A 58 0.67 -18.41 4.57
CA PRO A 58 0.38 -17.00 4.72
C PRO A 58 -0.22 -16.55 3.38
N THR A 59 -1.55 -16.47 3.32
CA THR A 59 -2.29 -16.14 2.10
C THR A 59 -2.89 -14.75 2.25
N VAL A 60 -2.63 -13.89 1.28
CA VAL A 60 -3.26 -12.56 1.25
C VAL A 60 -4.68 -12.74 0.74
N ASN A 61 -5.67 -12.48 1.60
CA ASN A 61 -7.07 -12.45 1.17
C ASN A 61 -7.31 -11.24 0.25
N VAL A 62 -7.84 -11.49 -0.94
CA VAL A 62 -8.14 -10.44 -1.94
C VAL A 62 -9.08 -9.36 -1.37
N GLY A 63 -10.00 -9.73 -0.47
CA GLY A 63 -10.89 -8.79 0.20
C GLY A 63 -10.15 -7.78 1.08
N TYR A 64 -9.16 -8.22 1.86
CA TYR A 64 -8.32 -7.31 2.66
C TYR A 64 -7.45 -6.42 1.77
N ALA A 65 -6.93 -6.95 0.67
CA ALA A 65 -6.12 -6.17 -0.27
C ALA A 65 -6.92 -5.03 -0.92
N VAL A 66 -8.16 -5.31 -1.35
CA VAL A 66 -9.07 -4.30 -1.92
C VAL A 66 -9.44 -3.25 -0.87
N PHE A 67 -9.80 -3.67 0.35
CA PHE A 67 -10.15 -2.76 1.43
C PHE A 67 -8.98 -1.82 1.78
N ALA A 68 -7.77 -2.37 1.94
CA ALA A 68 -6.57 -1.60 2.22
C ALA A 68 -6.27 -0.59 1.10
N THR A 69 -6.46 -0.98 -0.17
CA THR A 69 -6.25 -0.10 -1.33
C THR A 69 -7.24 1.07 -1.32
N VAL A 70 -8.52 0.81 -1.05
CA VAL A 70 -9.54 1.87 -0.94
C VAL A 70 -9.21 2.83 0.21
N LEU A 71 -8.83 2.29 1.37
CA LEU A 71 -8.45 3.08 2.54
C LEU A 71 -7.23 3.96 2.25
N LEU A 72 -6.22 3.43 1.57
CA LEU A 72 -5.04 4.16 1.13
C LEU A 72 -5.42 5.30 0.18
N ILE A 73 -6.26 5.05 -0.83
CA ILE A 73 -6.72 6.07 -1.78
C ILE A 73 -7.46 7.20 -1.06
N VAL A 74 -8.40 6.88 -0.18
CA VAL A 74 -9.16 7.87 0.58
C VAL A 74 -8.24 8.72 1.46
N SER A 75 -7.30 8.08 2.16
CA SER A 75 -6.30 8.76 2.98
C SER A 75 -5.40 9.69 2.14
N GLY A 76 -4.92 9.21 0.99
CA GLY A 76 -4.07 9.98 0.08
C GLY A 76 -4.78 11.19 -0.50
N VAL A 77 -6.04 11.04 -0.91
CA VAL A 77 -6.86 12.15 -1.43
C VAL A 77 -7.09 13.21 -0.37
N ILE A 78 -7.41 12.82 0.87
CA ILE A 78 -7.60 13.76 1.98
C ILE A 78 -6.29 14.52 2.26
N ALA A 79 -5.17 13.80 2.29
CA ALA A 79 -3.84 14.38 2.49
C ALA A 79 -3.45 15.36 1.36
N GLY A 80 -3.76 15.05 0.09
CA GLY A 80 -3.46 15.92 -1.06
C GLY A 80 -4.42 17.11 -1.21
N TYR A 81 -5.67 16.97 -0.77
CA TYR A 81 -6.69 18.02 -0.93
C TYR A 81 -6.42 19.26 -0.07
N LEU A 82 -6.02 19.06 1.19
CA LEU A 82 -5.73 20.16 2.13
C LEU A 82 -4.66 21.15 1.63
N PRO A 83 -3.46 20.70 1.20
CA PRO A 83 -2.45 21.59 0.65
C PRO A 83 -2.86 22.19 -0.69
N ALA A 84 -3.52 21.41 -1.57
CA ALA A 84 -3.97 21.90 -2.88
C ALA A 84 -4.96 23.07 -2.74
N ARG A 85 -5.88 22.98 -1.76
CA ARG A 85 -6.82 24.08 -1.46
C ARG A 85 -6.11 25.32 -0.94
N LYS A 86 -5.01 25.15 -0.19
CA LYS A 86 -4.19 26.27 0.29
C LYS A 86 -3.43 26.95 -0.86
N ALA A 87 -2.86 26.17 -1.78
CA ALA A 87 -2.10 26.67 -2.93
C ALA A 87 -2.94 27.55 -3.87
N VAL A 88 -4.18 27.15 -4.15
CA VAL A 88 -5.06 27.89 -5.07
C VAL A 88 -5.60 29.20 -4.49
N LYS A 89 -5.53 29.38 -3.16
CA LYS A 89 -5.93 30.64 -2.50
C LYS A 89 -4.87 31.74 -2.56
N ILE A 90 -3.63 31.41 -2.92
CA ILE A 90 -2.55 32.39 -3.01
C ILE A 90 -2.79 33.23 -4.26
N LYS A 91 -2.81 34.56 -4.11
CA LYS A 91 -3.03 35.47 -5.24
C LYS A 91 -1.85 35.34 -6.21
N PRO A 92 -2.08 35.22 -7.53
CA PRO A 92 -0.99 35.14 -8.51
C PRO A 92 0.00 36.31 -8.40
N ILE A 93 -0.50 37.49 -8.05
CA ILE A 93 0.32 38.69 -7.89
C ILE A 93 1.27 38.62 -6.68
N GLU A 94 0.89 37.91 -5.61
CA GLU A 94 1.78 37.70 -4.46
C GLU A 94 2.80 36.61 -4.75
N ALA A 95 2.44 35.61 -5.56
CA ALA A 95 3.36 34.58 -6.02
C ALA A 95 4.47 35.14 -6.92
N MET A 96 4.15 36.05 -7.84
CA MET A 96 5.16 36.69 -8.72
C MET A 96 5.99 37.79 -8.03
N ARG A 97 5.55 38.30 -6.87
CA ARG A 97 6.31 39.31 -6.09
C ARG A 97 7.32 38.68 -5.13
N GLN A 98 7.26 37.36 -4.95
CA GLN A 98 8.20 36.59 -4.14
C GLN A 98 9.34 35.99 -4.97
N GLU A 99 9.31 36.18 -6.29
CA GLU A 99 10.52 36.17 -7.13
C GLU A 99 11.30 37.49 -6.96
#